data_AF-A0A8T5A464-F1
#
_entry.id   AF-A0A8T5A464-F1
#
_cell.length_a   1.000
_cell.length_b   1.000
_cell.length_c   1.000
_cell.angle_alpha   90.00
_cell.angle_beta   90.00
_cell.angle_gamma   90.00
#
_symmetry.space_group_name_H-M   'P 1'
#
loop_
_entity.id
_entity.type
_entity.pdbx_description
1 polymer ?
#
loop_
_entity_poly.entity_id
_entity_poly.type
_entity_poly.pdbx_seq_one_letter_code
_entity_poly.pdbx_strand_id
1 'polypeptide(L)'
;MVLVLSRSDLEKILTMKDVIEVVEKAFLELQKGTAILPMRATITLTEKHGWMGVMPAYLGEMGSLSTKIVTVFEKNLEKNLPTIMATILLNDPETGAPLAIMEGTFITAMRTGAVCGVATKYLARKDSRTVGIFGAGVQARTQLMAACAVRDIEKAFVYDIFKDRAKTFAEEMSKKLGIPVEVSEP
;
A
#
# COMPACT_ATOMS: atom_id res chain seq x y z
N MET A 1 -5.00 24.51 13.55
CA MET A 1 -4.48 23.39 14.36
C MET A 1 -4.26 22.23 13.40
N VAL A 2 -3.08 21.60 13.41
CA VAL A 2 -2.77 20.49 12.51
C VAL A 2 -3.33 19.19 13.08
N LEU A 3 -4.09 18.43 12.28
CA LEU A 3 -4.62 17.13 12.69
C LEU A 3 -3.50 16.07 12.68
N VAL A 4 -3.47 15.19 13.66
CA VAL A 4 -2.54 14.05 13.68
C VAL A 4 -3.36 12.76 13.63
N LEU A 5 -3.13 11.94 12.61
CA LEU A 5 -3.81 10.64 12.44
C LEU A 5 -2.83 9.50 12.64
N SER A 6 -3.09 8.69 13.66
CA SER A 6 -2.33 7.47 13.92
C SER A 6 -2.75 6.36 12.98
N ARG A 7 -1.99 5.25 12.99
CA ARG A 7 -2.36 4.04 12.26
C ARG A 7 -3.76 3.52 12.67
N SER A 8 -4.10 3.57 13.95
CA SER A 8 -5.38 3.05 14.44
C SER A 8 -6.57 3.91 14.02
N ASP A 9 -6.36 5.21 13.79
CA ASP A 9 -7.37 6.09 13.21
C ASP A 9 -7.61 5.76 11.73
N LEU A 10 -6.53 5.54 10.99
CA LEU A 10 -6.57 5.22 9.56
C LEU A 10 -7.17 3.84 9.29
N GLU A 11 -6.85 2.83 10.11
CA GLU A 11 -7.40 1.47 9.99
C GLU A 11 -8.92 1.42 10.18
N LYS A 12 -9.51 2.40 10.89
CA LYS A 12 -10.97 2.48 11.09
C LYS A 12 -11.71 3.09 9.90
N ILE A 13 -11.03 3.89 9.07
CA ILE A 13 -11.69 4.69 8.02
C ILE A 13 -11.34 4.26 6.60
N LEU A 14 -10.22 3.56 6.38
CA LEU A 14 -9.79 3.14 5.05
C LEU A 14 -10.21 1.69 4.76
N THR A 15 -11.04 1.51 3.73
CA THR A 15 -11.29 0.19 3.13
C THR A 15 -10.49 -0.01 1.85
N MET A 16 -10.19 -1.26 1.48
CA MET A 16 -9.45 -1.53 0.23
C MET A 16 -10.22 -1.08 -1.01
N LYS A 17 -11.55 -1.20 -0.99
CA LYS A 17 -12.43 -0.77 -2.08
C LYS A 17 -12.30 0.73 -2.32
N ASP A 18 -12.43 1.54 -1.27
CA ASP A 18 -12.36 3.00 -1.38
C ASP A 18 -10.98 3.45 -1.88
N VAL A 19 -9.92 2.80 -1.38
CA VAL A 19 -8.55 3.11 -1.81
C VAL A 19 -8.33 2.75 -3.28
N ILE A 20 -8.87 1.63 -3.77
CA ILE A 20 -8.83 1.27 -5.20
C ILE A 20 -9.53 2.34 -6.05
N GLU A 21 -10.74 2.75 -5.67
CA GLU A 21 -11.50 3.76 -6.41
C GLU A 21 -10.76 5.11 -6.46
N VAL A 22 -10.17 5.54 -5.36
CA VAL A 22 -9.39 6.79 -5.29
C VAL A 22 -8.09 6.69 -6.09
N VAL A 23 -7.38 5.56 -6.01
CA VAL A 23 -6.16 5.34 -6.80
C VAL A 23 -6.46 5.31 -8.30
N GLU A 24 -7.57 4.70 -8.71
CA GLU A 24 -8.04 4.67 -10.10
C GLU A 24 -8.32 6.08 -10.62
N LYS A 25 -8.99 6.93 -9.82
CA LYS A 25 -9.22 8.34 -10.14
C LYS A 25 -7.91 9.14 -10.24
N ALA A 26 -6.96 8.91 -9.33
CA ALA A 26 -5.67 9.59 -9.38
C ALA A 26 -4.87 9.24 -10.65
N PHE A 27 -4.94 8.00 -11.13
CA PHE A 27 -4.33 7.62 -12.42
C PHE A 27 -5.04 8.26 -13.61
N LEU A 28 -6.38 8.39 -13.57
CA LEU A 28 -7.12 9.11 -14.60
C LEU A 28 -6.71 10.59 -14.64
N GLU A 29 -6.57 11.21 -13.46
CA GLU A 29 -6.14 12.60 -13.34
C GLU A 29 -4.70 12.82 -13.85
N LEU A 30 -3.80 11.88 -13.54
CA LEU A 30 -2.45 11.83 -14.12
C LEU A 30 -2.51 11.78 -15.65
N GLN A 31 -3.36 10.92 -16.22
CA GLN A 31 -3.51 10.79 -17.67
C GLN A 31 -4.07 12.07 -18.32
N LYS A 32 -4.95 12.80 -17.63
CA LYS A 32 -5.49 14.09 -18.07
C LYS A 32 -4.48 15.25 -17.98
N GLY A 33 -3.35 15.05 -17.29
CA GLY A 33 -2.31 16.07 -17.13
C GLY A 33 -2.59 17.13 -16.05
N THR A 34 -3.57 16.90 -15.17
CA THR A 34 -3.90 17.81 -14.05
C THR A 34 -3.19 17.43 -12.74
N ALA A 35 -2.36 16.37 -12.77
CA ALA A 35 -1.50 15.97 -11.66
C ALA A 35 -0.06 16.51 -11.83
N ILE A 36 0.51 17.03 -10.75
CA ILE A 36 1.92 17.44 -10.66
C ILE A 36 2.64 16.49 -9.70
N LEU A 37 3.57 15.69 -10.23
CA LEU A 37 4.29 14.64 -9.51
C LEU A 37 5.76 14.62 -9.94
N PRO A 38 6.61 15.48 -9.35
CA PRO A 38 8.03 15.47 -9.68
C PRO A 38 8.67 14.13 -9.31
N MET A 39 9.82 13.85 -9.91
CA MET A 39 10.61 12.68 -9.56
C MET A 39 10.95 12.70 -8.06
N ARG A 40 10.79 11.55 -7.40
CA ARG A 40 11.08 11.46 -5.96
C ARG A 40 12.54 11.82 -5.69
N ALA A 41 12.78 12.62 -4.65
CA ALA A 41 14.14 12.83 -4.14
C ALA A 41 14.52 11.65 -3.25
N THR A 42 15.74 11.12 -3.39
CA THR A 42 16.20 9.93 -2.65
C THR A 42 17.56 10.17 -2.02
N ILE A 43 17.73 9.74 -0.78
CA ILE A 43 19.02 9.65 -0.09
C ILE A 43 19.27 8.17 0.21
N THR A 44 20.38 7.64 -0.30
CA THR A 44 20.79 6.25 -0.08
C THR A 44 21.87 6.19 1.00
N LEU A 45 21.68 5.32 1.98
CA LEU A 45 22.61 5.05 3.07
C LEU A 45 23.17 3.63 2.90
N THR A 46 24.12 3.47 1.98
CA THR A 46 24.67 2.16 1.59
C THR A 46 25.16 1.34 2.79
N GLU A 47 25.91 1.96 3.69
CA GLU A 47 26.43 1.32 4.92
C GLU A 47 25.35 0.85 5.90
N LYS A 48 24.12 1.37 5.75
CA LYS A 48 22.97 1.02 6.59
C LYS A 48 21.98 0.11 5.89
N HIS A 49 22.24 -0.30 4.64
CA HIS A 49 21.30 -1.05 3.81
C HIS A 49 19.90 -0.41 3.79
N GLY A 50 19.88 0.91 3.59
CA GLY A 50 18.62 1.64 3.62
C GLY A 50 18.64 2.92 2.81
N TRP A 51 17.46 3.47 2.60
CA TRP A 51 17.25 4.72 1.88
C TRP A 51 16.03 5.47 2.40
N MET A 52 16.03 6.78 2.18
CA MET A 52 14.90 7.67 2.41
C MET A 52 14.45 8.27 1.08
N GLY A 53 13.13 8.33 0.85
CA GLY A 53 12.53 8.99 -0.30
C GLY A 53 11.52 10.05 0.12
N VAL A 54 11.50 11.16 -0.59
CA VAL A 54 10.50 12.23 -0.47
C VAL A 54 9.69 12.28 -1.76
N MET A 55 8.38 12.15 -1.62
CA MET A 55 7.42 12.01 -2.73
C MET A 55 6.33 13.07 -2.59
N PRO A 56 6.57 14.32 -3.05
CA PRO A 56 5.53 15.35 -3.12
C PRO A 56 4.66 15.14 -4.35
N ALA A 57 3.38 15.47 -4.24
CA ALA A 57 2.45 15.49 -5.36
C ALA A 57 1.30 16.47 -5.11
N TYR A 58 0.79 17.04 -6.20
CA TYR A 58 -0.46 17.79 -6.24
C TYR A 58 -1.40 17.18 -7.28
N LEU A 59 -2.64 16.92 -6.87
CA LEU A 59 -3.74 16.51 -7.75
C LEU A 59 -4.73 17.69 -7.84
N GLY A 60 -4.78 18.37 -8.99
CA GLY A 60 -5.59 19.57 -9.21
C GLY A 60 -7.11 19.35 -9.21
N GLU A 61 -7.63 18.27 -9.82
CA GLU A 61 -9.07 17.96 -9.79
C GLU A 61 -9.50 17.51 -8.39
N MET A 62 -8.64 16.75 -7.70
CA MET A 62 -8.89 16.29 -6.32
C MET A 62 -8.54 17.33 -5.24
N GLY A 63 -7.88 18.43 -5.58
CA GLY A 63 -7.44 19.46 -4.63
C GLY A 63 -6.48 18.95 -3.55
N SER A 64 -5.67 17.93 -3.84
CA SER A 64 -4.84 17.25 -2.83
C SER A 64 -3.36 17.57 -3.00
N LEU A 65 -2.82 18.44 -2.14
CA LEU A 65 -1.38 18.72 -2.02
C LEU A 65 -0.78 17.94 -0.85
N SER A 66 0.08 16.97 -1.13
CA SER A 66 0.67 16.14 -0.07
C SER A 66 2.11 15.76 -0.34
N THR A 67 2.83 15.42 0.73
CA THR A 67 4.19 14.87 0.65
C THR A 67 4.29 13.64 1.53
N LYS A 68 4.76 12.54 0.95
CA LYS A 68 5.16 11.36 1.71
C LYS A 68 6.67 11.33 1.91
N ILE A 69 7.09 11.13 3.14
CA ILE A 69 8.47 10.75 3.48
C ILE A 69 8.45 9.27 3.84
N VAL A 70 9.24 8.45 3.15
CA VAL A 70 9.32 7.01 3.36
C VAL A 70 10.76 6.60 3.58
N THR A 71 10.98 5.67 4.52
CA THR A 71 12.26 5.01 4.72
C THR A 71 12.12 3.52 4.47
N VAL A 72 13.16 2.93 3.89
CA VAL A 72 13.25 1.49 3.66
C VAL A 72 14.60 1.02 4.18
N PHE A 73 14.61 0.15 5.18
CA PHE A 73 15.80 -0.38 5.83
C PHE A 73 15.66 -1.90 5.92
N GLU A 74 16.42 -2.63 5.13
CA GLU A 74 16.27 -4.08 4.96
C GLU A 74 16.51 -4.84 6.28
N LYS A 75 17.51 -4.40 7.05
CA LYS A 75 17.91 -4.98 8.34
C LYS A 75 17.02 -4.57 9.52
N ASN A 76 15.93 -3.83 9.31
CA ASN A 76 15.03 -3.48 10.42
C ASN A 76 14.32 -4.70 11.03
N LEU A 77 14.14 -5.77 10.26
CA LEU A 77 13.54 -7.01 10.78
C LEU A 77 14.38 -7.64 11.90
N GLU A 78 15.71 -7.48 11.86
CA GLU A 78 16.62 -7.94 12.93
C GLU A 78 16.42 -7.15 14.24
N LYS A 79 15.79 -5.98 14.16
CA LYS A 79 15.52 -5.06 15.28
C LYS A 79 14.04 -5.06 15.68
N ASN A 80 13.24 -5.99 15.16
CA ASN A 80 11.78 -6.00 15.33
C ASN A 80 11.08 -4.72 14.86
N LEU A 81 11.64 -4.04 13.85
CA LEU A 81 11.03 -2.87 13.21
C LEU A 81 10.55 -3.20 11.80
N PRO A 82 9.51 -2.51 11.29
CA PRO A 82 9.11 -2.63 9.89
C PRO A 82 10.23 -2.24 8.93
N THR A 83 10.37 -2.98 7.83
CA THR A 83 11.30 -2.65 6.73
C THR A 83 10.97 -1.30 6.11
N ILE A 84 9.67 -1.01 5.95
CA ILE A 84 9.16 0.23 5.36
C ILE A 84 8.45 1.00 6.46
N MET A 85 8.80 2.27 6.64
CA MET A 85 8.08 3.21 7.50
C MET A 85 7.83 4.50 6.74
N ALA A 86 6.71 5.16 6.97
CA ALA A 86 6.42 6.42 6.29
C ALA A 86 5.57 7.37 7.15
N THR A 87 5.64 8.65 6.78
CA THR A 87 4.79 9.72 7.28
C THR A 87 4.27 10.51 6.08
N ILE A 88 3.02 10.94 6.13
CA ILE A 88 2.40 11.78 5.10
C ILE A 88 2.00 13.12 5.70
N LEU A 89 2.42 14.20 5.06
CA LEU A 89 1.96 15.56 5.33
C LEU A 89 0.94 15.96 4.26
N LEU A 90 -0.22 16.43 4.69
CA LEU A 90 -1.23 17.05 3.84
C LEU A 90 -1.20 18.57 4.07
N ASN A 91 -1.18 19.33 2.98
CA ASN A 91 -1.20 20.78 2.99
C ASN A 91 -2.48 21.28 2.30
N ASP A 92 -2.94 22.44 2.74
CA ASP A 92 -3.94 23.22 2.04
C ASP A 92 -3.31 23.77 0.74
N PRO A 93 -3.84 23.43 -0.45
CA PRO A 93 -3.28 23.91 -1.71
C PRO A 93 -3.39 25.43 -1.90
N GLU A 94 -4.35 26.10 -1.25
CA GLU A 94 -4.58 27.54 -1.41
C GLU A 94 -3.66 28.37 -0.52
N THR A 95 -3.44 27.91 0.73
CA THR A 95 -2.69 28.66 1.74
C THR A 95 -1.31 28.11 2.04
N GLY A 96 -1.03 26.87 1.61
CA GLY A 96 0.18 26.11 1.98
C GLY A 96 0.16 25.61 3.43
N ALA A 97 -0.86 25.95 4.23
CA ALA A 97 -0.92 25.60 5.64
C ALA A 97 -0.97 24.08 5.83
N PRO A 98 -0.25 23.51 6.81
CA PRO A 98 -0.34 22.09 7.12
C PRO A 98 -1.73 21.76 7.67
N LEU A 99 -2.41 20.81 7.05
CA LEU A 99 -3.72 20.32 7.47
C LEU A 99 -3.62 19.09 8.36
N ALA A 100 -2.81 18.11 7.96
CA ALA A 100 -2.66 16.86 8.70
C ALA A 100 -1.28 16.23 8.58
N ILE A 101 -0.85 15.55 9.65
CA ILE A 101 0.28 14.61 9.66
C ILE A 101 -0.28 13.22 9.95
N MET A 102 0.02 12.26 9.09
CA MET A 102 -0.58 10.93 9.13
C MET A 102 0.47 9.83 9.14
N GLU A 103 0.18 8.75 9.86
CA GLU A 103 0.96 7.51 9.79
C GLU A 103 0.92 6.95 8.36
N GLY A 104 2.07 6.92 7.70
CA GLY A 104 2.17 6.64 6.27
C GLY A 104 2.46 5.18 5.94
N THR A 105 2.84 4.34 6.91
CA THR A 105 3.20 2.94 6.66
C THR A 105 1.98 2.14 6.25
N PHE A 106 0.87 2.29 7.00
CA PHE A 106 -0.39 1.64 6.65
C PHE A 106 -0.94 2.15 5.31
N ILE A 107 -0.97 3.48 5.09
CA ILE A 107 -1.39 4.07 3.81
C ILE A 107 -0.51 3.55 2.67
N THR A 108 0.80 3.40 2.89
CA THR A 108 1.72 2.86 1.89
C THR A 108 1.37 1.42 1.51
N ALA A 109 1.03 0.56 2.47
CA ALA A 109 0.60 -0.81 2.17
C ALA A 109 -0.74 -0.83 1.41
N MET A 110 -1.73 -0.04 1.88
CA MET A 110 -3.06 0.03 1.27
C MET A 110 -3.00 0.52 -0.18
N ARG A 111 -2.35 1.67 -0.42
CA ARG A 111 -2.26 2.24 -1.77
C ARG A 111 -1.43 1.37 -2.71
N THR A 112 -0.44 0.64 -2.21
CA THR A 112 0.37 -0.27 -3.05
C THR A 112 -0.45 -1.47 -3.50
N GLY A 113 -1.23 -2.07 -2.58
CA GLY A 113 -2.21 -3.11 -2.94
C GLY A 113 -3.25 -2.57 -3.92
N ALA A 114 -3.80 -1.38 -3.67
CA ALA A 114 -4.81 -0.77 -4.51
C ALA A 114 -4.35 -0.49 -5.94
N VAL A 115 -3.11 -0.01 -6.16
CA VAL A 115 -2.53 0.14 -7.51
C VAL A 115 -2.59 -1.20 -8.27
N CYS A 116 -2.21 -2.29 -7.61
CA CYS A 116 -2.30 -3.62 -8.21
C CYS A 116 -3.76 -4.07 -8.36
N GLY A 117 -4.67 -3.73 -7.45
CA GLY A 117 -6.12 -3.95 -7.60
C GLY A 117 -6.67 -3.30 -8.86
N VAL A 118 -6.33 -2.04 -9.13
CA VAL A 118 -6.68 -1.35 -10.38
C VAL A 118 -6.10 -2.10 -11.58
N ALA A 119 -4.82 -2.47 -11.56
CA ALA A 119 -4.22 -3.23 -12.65
C ALA A 119 -4.91 -4.58 -12.86
N THR A 120 -5.16 -5.35 -11.80
CA THR A 120 -5.89 -6.62 -11.83
C THR A 120 -7.30 -6.45 -12.40
N LYS A 121 -8.01 -5.36 -12.04
CA LYS A 121 -9.35 -5.05 -12.55
C LYS A 121 -9.38 -5.02 -14.07
N TYR A 122 -8.37 -4.44 -14.70
CA TYR A 122 -8.29 -4.26 -16.16
C TYR A 122 -7.57 -5.39 -16.89
N LEU A 123 -6.56 -6.03 -16.27
CA LEU A 123 -5.64 -6.93 -16.96
C LEU A 123 -5.89 -8.42 -16.68
N ALA A 124 -6.45 -8.77 -15.51
CA ALA A 124 -6.73 -10.17 -15.20
C ALA A 124 -8.03 -10.64 -15.87
N ARG A 125 -8.11 -11.94 -16.21
CA ARG A 125 -9.37 -12.52 -16.68
C ARG A 125 -10.49 -12.31 -15.67
N LYS A 126 -11.72 -12.06 -16.16
CA LYS A 126 -12.90 -11.78 -15.33
C LYS A 126 -13.32 -12.99 -14.48
N ASP A 127 -13.05 -14.19 -14.97
CA ASP A 127 -13.35 -15.48 -14.34
C ASP A 127 -12.20 -16.02 -13.47
N SER A 128 -11.18 -15.20 -13.16
CA SER A 128 -10.10 -15.59 -12.25
C SER A 128 -10.67 -15.89 -10.85
N ARG A 129 -10.48 -17.13 -10.37
CA ARG A 129 -10.91 -17.59 -9.03
C ARG A 129 -9.76 -17.88 -8.07
N THR A 130 -8.53 -17.94 -8.55
CA THR A 130 -7.36 -18.35 -7.76
C THR A 130 -6.23 -17.33 -7.85
N VAL A 131 -5.59 -17.03 -6.72
CA VAL A 131 -4.41 -16.14 -6.65
C VAL A 131 -3.20 -16.87 -6.10
N GLY A 132 -2.06 -16.76 -6.76
CA GLY A 132 -0.75 -17.15 -6.22
C GLY A 132 -0.02 -15.94 -5.63
N ILE A 133 0.48 -16.09 -4.40
CA ILE A 133 1.21 -15.06 -3.66
C ILE A 133 2.65 -15.56 -3.41
N PHE A 134 3.63 -14.79 -3.85
CA PHE A 134 5.06 -15.05 -3.62
C PHE A 134 5.62 -14.01 -2.65
N GLY A 135 6.01 -14.45 -1.47
CA GLY A 135 6.35 -13.63 -0.30
C GLY A 135 5.13 -13.36 0.58
N ALA A 136 5.27 -13.56 1.89
CA ALA A 136 4.23 -13.48 2.90
C ALA A 136 4.36 -12.24 3.81
N GLY A 137 4.91 -11.15 3.27
CA GLY A 137 5.17 -9.89 3.96
C GLY A 137 3.95 -8.97 4.10
N VAL A 138 4.18 -7.74 4.56
CA VAL A 138 3.12 -6.71 4.73
C VAL A 138 2.42 -6.40 3.41
N GLN A 139 3.17 -6.23 2.32
CA GLN A 139 2.60 -5.90 1.01
C GLN A 139 1.72 -7.03 0.48
N ALA A 140 2.12 -8.30 0.66
CA ALA A 140 1.34 -9.44 0.20
C ALA A 140 -0.09 -9.47 0.76
N ARG A 141 -0.28 -8.97 1.98
CA ARG A 141 -1.60 -8.92 2.63
C ARG A 141 -2.52 -7.97 1.89
N THR A 142 -2.06 -6.75 1.61
CA THR A 142 -2.86 -5.76 0.88
C THR A 142 -2.99 -6.09 -0.61
N GLN A 143 -2.02 -6.78 -1.20
CA GLN A 143 -2.12 -7.33 -2.56
C GLN A 143 -3.26 -8.35 -2.67
N LEU A 144 -3.34 -9.31 -1.75
CA LEU A 144 -4.42 -10.29 -1.73
C LEU A 144 -5.78 -9.64 -1.44
N MET A 145 -5.84 -8.68 -0.49
CA MET A 145 -7.06 -7.89 -0.24
C MET A 145 -7.53 -7.17 -1.51
N ALA A 146 -6.62 -6.56 -2.26
CA ALA A 146 -6.95 -5.84 -3.49
C ALA A 146 -7.45 -6.77 -4.60
N ALA A 147 -6.82 -7.94 -4.76
CA ALA A 147 -7.27 -8.96 -5.71
C ALA A 147 -8.70 -9.44 -5.39
N CYS A 148 -8.99 -9.74 -4.12
CA CYS A 148 -10.33 -10.15 -3.67
C CYS A 148 -11.37 -9.02 -3.79
N ALA A 149 -10.94 -7.76 -3.74
CA ALA A 149 -11.84 -6.61 -3.89
C ALA A 149 -12.30 -6.40 -5.35
N VAL A 150 -11.58 -6.94 -6.34
CA VAL A 150 -11.86 -6.71 -7.77
C VAL A 150 -12.19 -7.99 -8.56
N ARG A 151 -12.10 -9.16 -7.95
CA ARG A 151 -12.44 -10.47 -8.51
C ARG A 151 -13.09 -11.33 -7.43
N ASP A 152 -13.99 -12.23 -7.83
CA ASP A 152 -14.51 -13.26 -6.92
C ASP A 152 -13.44 -14.35 -6.75
N ILE A 153 -12.42 -14.05 -5.95
CA ILE A 153 -11.38 -15.02 -5.61
C ILE A 153 -11.98 -16.02 -4.61
N GLU A 154 -11.86 -17.31 -4.93
CA GLU A 154 -12.36 -18.42 -4.12
C GLU A 154 -11.23 -19.09 -3.34
N LYS A 155 -9.97 -18.98 -3.80
CA LYS A 155 -8.82 -19.60 -3.14
C LYS A 155 -7.52 -18.82 -3.40
N ALA A 156 -6.61 -18.84 -2.44
CA ALA A 156 -5.25 -18.36 -2.65
C ALA A 156 -4.19 -19.39 -2.21
N PHE A 157 -3.04 -19.34 -2.86
CA PHE A 157 -1.84 -20.05 -2.46
C PHE A 157 -0.76 -19.05 -2.06
N VAL A 158 -0.01 -19.34 -1.01
CA VAL A 158 1.13 -18.53 -0.56
C VAL A 158 2.40 -19.36 -0.49
N TYR A 159 3.48 -18.81 -1.03
CA TYR A 159 4.84 -19.32 -0.89
C TYR A 159 5.73 -18.25 -0.26
N ASP A 160 6.55 -18.62 0.72
CA ASP A 160 7.63 -17.79 1.27
C ASP A 160 8.81 -18.68 1.61
N ILE A 161 10.04 -18.17 1.48
CA ILE A 161 11.26 -18.87 1.87
C ILE A 161 11.28 -19.18 3.38
N PHE A 162 10.55 -18.40 4.17
CA PHE A 162 10.31 -18.64 5.60
C PHE A 162 8.93 -19.28 5.78
N LYS A 163 8.89 -20.61 5.93
CA LYS A 163 7.63 -21.38 6.06
C LYS A 163 6.69 -20.83 7.16
N ASP A 164 7.23 -20.39 8.29
CA ASP A 164 6.42 -19.85 9.37
C ASP A 164 5.71 -18.55 8.97
N ARG A 165 6.33 -17.69 8.13
CA ARG A 165 5.67 -16.48 7.61
C ARG A 165 4.51 -16.85 6.69
N ALA A 166 4.70 -17.85 5.82
CA ALA A 166 3.64 -18.34 4.95
C ALA A 166 2.46 -18.90 5.75
N LYS A 167 2.73 -19.68 6.82
CA LYS A 167 1.69 -20.20 7.71
C LYS A 167 0.90 -19.09 8.42
N THR A 168 1.59 -18.14 9.06
CA THR A 168 0.95 -16.99 9.71
C THR A 168 0.12 -16.19 8.71
N PHE A 169 0.65 -15.94 7.52
CA PHE A 169 -0.09 -15.26 6.45
C PHE A 169 -1.35 -16.03 6.05
N ALA A 170 -1.25 -17.34 5.83
CA ALA A 170 -2.36 -18.18 5.43
C ALA A 170 -3.50 -18.14 6.47
N GLU A 171 -3.16 -18.31 7.74
CA GLU A 171 -4.12 -18.25 8.85
C GLU A 171 -4.80 -16.88 8.97
N GLU A 172 -4.00 -15.80 9.00
CA GLU A 172 -4.52 -14.43 9.14
C GLU A 172 -5.40 -14.02 7.97
N MET A 173 -4.95 -14.27 6.75
CA MET A 173 -5.63 -13.81 5.54
C MET A 173 -6.84 -14.67 5.20
N SER A 174 -6.79 -15.97 5.49
CA SER A 174 -7.96 -16.85 5.37
C SER A 174 -9.10 -16.36 6.26
N LYS A 175 -8.81 -16.09 7.55
CA LYS A 175 -9.78 -15.54 8.48
C LYS A 175 -10.29 -14.16 8.06
N LYS A 176 -9.40 -13.29 7.59
CA LYS A 176 -9.74 -11.90 7.24
C LYS A 176 -10.61 -11.79 5.99
N LEU A 177 -10.38 -12.66 5.00
CA LEU A 177 -11.04 -12.58 3.69
C LEU A 177 -12.18 -13.59 3.52
N GLY A 178 -12.27 -14.58 4.41
CA GLY A 178 -13.29 -15.63 4.32
C GLY A 178 -13.07 -16.58 3.15
N ILE A 179 -11.84 -16.74 2.69
CA ILE A 179 -11.45 -17.65 1.61
C ILE A 179 -10.30 -18.57 2.05
N PRO A 180 -10.22 -19.82 1.59
CA PRO A 180 -9.06 -20.67 1.81
C PRO A 180 -7.77 -20.02 1.30
N VAL A 181 -6.77 -19.90 2.18
CA VAL A 181 -5.39 -19.55 1.84
C VAL A 181 -4.50 -20.70 2.27
N GLU A 182 -3.84 -21.34 1.31
CA GLU A 182 -3.03 -22.54 1.54
C GLU A 182 -1.54 -22.26 1.33
N VAL A 183 -0.69 -22.84 2.18
CA VAL A 183 0.76 -22.78 1.98
C VAL A 183 1.14 -23.75 0.86
N SER A 184 1.80 -23.24 -0.18
CA SER A 184 2.36 -24.08 -1.24
C SER A 184 3.75 -24.54 -0.85
N GLU A 185 4.04 -25.82 -1.09
CA GLU A 185 5.41 -26.32 -1.10
C GLU A 185 6.05 -26.07 -2.48
N PRO A 186 7.40 -25.96 -2.57
CA PRO A 186 8.11 -25.81 -3.83
C PRO A 186 7.93 -27.00 -4.77
#